data_AF-A0A9W8HLY4-F1
#
_entry.id   AF-A0A9W8HLY4-F1
#
_cell.length_a   1.000
_cell.length_b   1.000
_cell.length_c   1.000
_cell.angle_alpha   90.00
_cell.angle_beta   90.00
_cell.angle_gamma   90.00
#
_symmetry.space_group_name_H-M   'P 1'
#
loop_
_entity.id
_entity.type
_entity.pdbx_description
1 polymer ?
#
loop_
_entity_poly.entity_id
_entity_poly.type
_entity_poly.pdbx_seq_one_letter_code
_entity_poly.pdbx_strand_id
1 'polypeptide(L)'
;MDQTLDEVNTHCGEQVQAYAACVDAHSETWKTECAGLRQALASCTDKNVTLVKMVRMSCQPVIDRYQACVAKNERDPSVCIDAMRDLYECTESVGRLMEKTAALKARGGSVDAPPPPAA
;
A
#
# COMPACT_ATOMS: atom_id res chain seq x y z
N MET A 1 4.03 3.96 -9.62
CA MET A 1 3.54 2.69 -9.03
C MET A 1 4.63 1.61 -8.97
N ASP A 2 5.54 1.52 -9.94
CA ASP A 2 6.58 0.47 -10.00
C ASP A 2 7.50 0.43 -8.76
N GLN A 3 7.91 1.58 -8.23
CA GLN A 3 8.77 1.66 -7.03
C GLN A 3 8.14 1.00 -5.79
N THR A 4 6.82 1.04 -5.65
CA THR A 4 6.12 0.42 -4.51
C THR A 4 6.10 -1.09 -4.63
N LEU A 5 5.99 -1.61 -5.85
CA LEU A 5 6.06 -3.06 -6.08
C LEU A 5 7.47 -3.60 -5.82
N ASP A 6 8.50 -2.82 -6.16
CA ASP A 6 9.89 -3.17 -5.82
C ASP A 6 10.12 -3.20 -4.30
N GLU A 7 9.62 -2.22 -3.55
CA GLU A 7 9.69 -2.21 -2.08
C GLU A 7 8.95 -3.41 -1.48
N VAL A 8 7.75 -3.72 -1.98
CA VAL A 8 6.97 -4.89 -1.55
C VAL A 8 7.74 -6.18 -1.83
N ASN A 9 8.30 -6.36 -3.02
CA ASN A 9 9.04 -7.57 -3.38
C ASN A 9 10.32 -7.71 -2.55
N THR A 10 11.03 -6.60 -2.31
CA THR A 10 12.27 -6.58 -1.54
C THR A 10 12.04 -6.90 -0.06
N HIS A 11 11.00 -6.33 0.56
CA HIS A 11 10.78 -6.43 1.99
C HIS A 11 9.77 -7.50 2.40
N CYS A 12 8.84 -7.84 1.52
CA CYS A 12 7.68 -8.68 1.83
C CYS A 12 7.48 -9.82 0.82
N GLY A 13 8.47 -10.12 -0.04
CA GLY A 13 8.36 -11.13 -1.08
C GLY A 13 8.00 -12.53 -0.57
N GLU A 14 8.54 -12.93 0.58
CA GLU A 14 8.21 -14.22 1.22
C GLU A 14 6.72 -14.30 1.60
N GLN A 15 6.17 -13.25 2.21
CA GLN A 15 4.77 -13.20 2.60
C GLN A 15 3.84 -13.16 1.37
N VAL A 16 4.26 -12.48 0.30
CA VAL A 16 3.54 -12.47 -0.98
C VAL A 16 3.47 -13.87 -1.57
N GLN A 17 4.61 -14.57 -1.65
CA GLN A 17 4.68 -15.92 -2.21
C GLN A 17 3.87 -16.92 -1.39
N ALA A 18 4.00 -16.89 -0.06
CA ALA A 18 3.26 -17.79 0.82
C ALA A 18 1.75 -17.57 0.71
N TYR A 19 1.31 -16.30 0.68
CA TYR A 19 -0.11 -15.98 0.53
C TYR A 19 -0.64 -16.41 -0.85
N ALA A 20 0.08 -16.12 -1.93
CA ALA A 20 -0.31 -16.53 -3.28
C ALA A 20 -0.45 -18.07 -3.39
N ALA A 21 0.55 -18.81 -2.90
CA ALA A 21 0.51 -20.28 -2.90
C ALA A 21 -0.70 -20.83 -2.12
N CYS A 22 -1.08 -20.20 -1.01
CA CYS A 22 -2.28 -20.58 -0.26
C CYS A 22 -3.57 -20.29 -1.05
N VAL A 23 -3.67 -19.12 -1.68
CA VAL A 23 -4.84 -18.76 -2.50
C VAL A 23 -5.02 -19.73 -3.67
N ASP A 24 -3.92 -20.09 -4.33
CA ASP A 24 -3.93 -21.07 -5.43
C ASP A 24 -4.38 -22.46 -4.96
N ALA A 25 -3.97 -22.88 -3.76
CA ALA A 25 -4.37 -24.15 -3.16
C ALA A 25 -5.83 -24.17 -2.66
N HIS A 26 -6.41 -23.00 -2.33
CA HIS A 26 -7.72 -22.87 -1.70
C HIS A 26 -8.64 -21.90 -2.48
N SER A 27 -8.77 -22.06 -3.79
CA SER A 27 -9.46 -21.09 -4.67
C SER A 27 -10.88 -20.67 -4.25
N GLU A 28 -11.64 -21.54 -3.58
CA GLU A 28 -12.99 -21.24 -3.08
C GLU A 28 -13.02 -20.78 -1.60
N THR A 29 -12.06 -21.20 -0.79
CA THR A 29 -12.06 -21.00 0.68
C THR A 29 -10.89 -20.16 1.20
N TRP A 30 -10.07 -19.59 0.32
CA TRP A 30 -8.86 -18.84 0.67
C TRP A 30 -9.12 -17.68 1.63
N LYS A 31 -10.30 -17.05 1.57
CA LYS A 31 -10.67 -15.93 2.46
C LYS A 31 -10.52 -16.32 3.93
N THR A 32 -10.85 -17.56 4.28
CA THR A 32 -10.74 -18.11 5.63
C THR A 32 -9.43 -18.88 5.82
N GLU A 33 -9.08 -19.79 4.90
CA GLU A 33 -7.90 -20.66 5.03
C GLU A 33 -6.59 -19.87 5.04
N CYS A 34 -6.52 -18.79 4.25
CA CYS A 34 -5.31 -17.97 4.10
C CYS A 34 -5.36 -16.68 4.94
N ALA A 35 -6.31 -16.54 5.86
CA ALA A 35 -6.51 -15.31 6.64
C ALA A 35 -5.25 -14.90 7.44
N GLY A 36 -4.55 -15.88 8.03
CA GLY A 36 -3.30 -15.64 8.76
C GLY A 36 -2.17 -15.11 7.86
N LEU A 37 -2.01 -15.68 6.67
CA LEU A 37 -1.03 -15.22 5.68
C LEU A 37 -1.38 -13.83 5.14
N ARG A 38 -2.67 -13.55 4.92
CA ARG A 38 -3.16 -12.22 4.55
C ARG A 38 -2.78 -11.18 5.61
N GLN A 39 -2.98 -11.51 6.89
CA GLN A 39 -2.63 -10.61 8.00
C GLN A 39 -1.11 -10.43 8.12
N ALA A 40 -0.33 -11.49 7.92
CA ALA A 40 1.13 -11.40 7.92
C ALA A 40 1.64 -10.49 6.79
N LEU A 41 1.12 -10.64 5.57
CA LEU A 41 1.43 -9.76 4.44
C LEU A 41 1.05 -8.31 4.71
N ALA A 42 -0.17 -8.07 5.23
CA ALA A 42 -0.62 -6.72 5.60
C ALA A 42 0.26 -6.08 6.68
N SER A 43 0.72 -6.86 7.67
CA SER A 43 1.63 -6.36 8.70
C SER A 43 3.02 -6.02 8.13
N CYS A 44 3.52 -6.82 7.18
CA CYS A 44 4.79 -6.55 6.53
C CYS A 44 4.76 -5.25 5.73
N THR A 45 3.72 -5.05 4.91
CA THR A 45 3.61 -3.86 4.07
C THR A 45 3.37 -2.59 4.87
N ASP A 46 2.58 -2.64 5.96
CA ASP A 46 2.38 -1.49 6.86
C ASP A 46 3.67 -1.04 7.57
N LYS A 47 4.60 -1.98 7.80
CA LYS A 47 5.89 -1.70 8.45
C LYS A 47 6.96 -1.21 7.49
N ASN A 48 7.04 -1.82 6.30
CA ASN A 48 8.20 -1.64 5.42
C ASN A 48 7.91 -0.82 4.16
N VAL A 49 6.64 -0.66 3.77
CA VAL A 49 6.29 0.00 2.50
C VAL A 49 5.59 1.32 2.80
N THR A 50 6.34 2.41 2.71
CA THR A 50 5.90 3.72 3.20
C THR A 50 4.64 4.20 2.49
N LEU A 51 4.53 3.99 1.17
CA LEU A 51 3.33 4.38 0.43
C LEU A 51 2.08 3.64 0.94
N VAL A 52 2.17 2.33 1.16
CA VAL A 52 1.05 1.50 1.64
C VAL A 52 0.58 1.98 3.02
N LYS A 53 1.53 2.26 3.92
CA LYS A 53 1.24 2.84 5.24
C LYS A 53 0.53 4.19 5.12
N MET A 54 1.02 5.08 4.26
CA MET A 54 0.43 6.41 4.07
C MET A 54 -0.98 6.33 3.48
N VAL A 55 -1.20 5.47 2.49
CA VAL A 55 -2.55 5.23 1.93
C VAL A 55 -3.48 4.70 3.02
N ARG A 56 -3.04 3.72 3.82
CA ARG A 56 -3.85 3.19 4.93
C ARG A 56 -4.27 4.29 5.90
N MET A 57 -3.33 5.13 6.33
CA MET A 57 -3.59 6.20 7.29
C MET A 57 -4.47 7.31 6.70
N SER A 58 -4.18 7.76 5.47
CA SER A 58 -4.86 8.89 4.84
C SER A 58 -6.24 8.52 4.26
N CYS A 59 -6.41 7.28 3.81
CA CYS A 59 -7.62 6.81 3.15
C CYS A 59 -8.49 5.91 4.03
N GLN A 60 -8.19 5.75 5.33
CA GLN A 60 -8.92 4.85 6.24
C GLN A 60 -10.45 4.98 6.15
N PRO A 61 -11.06 6.19 6.17
CA PRO A 61 -12.52 6.30 6.10
C PRO A 61 -13.11 5.75 4.78
N VAL A 62 -12.38 5.93 3.67
CA VAL A 62 -12.79 5.47 2.34
C VAL A 62 -12.58 3.96 2.20
N ILE A 63 -11.48 3.44 2.75
CA ILE A 63 -11.21 2.01 2.87
C ILE A 63 -12.34 1.32 3.65
N ASP A 64 -12.73 1.86 4.80
CA ASP A 64 -13.79 1.30 5.64
C ASP A 64 -15.14 1.29 4.90
N ARG A 65 -15.45 2.36 4.17
CA ARG A 65 -16.68 2.44 3.34
C ARG A 65 -16.69 1.37 2.25
N TYR A 66 -15.59 1.20 1.53
CA TYR A 66 -15.47 0.17 0.49
C TYR A 66 -15.57 -1.23 1.09
N GLN A 67 -14.83 -1.52 2.16
CA GLN A 67 -14.87 -2.82 2.84
C GLN A 67 -16.27 -3.15 3.37
N ALA A 68 -16.95 -2.17 3.99
CA ALA A 68 -18.32 -2.35 4.46
C ALA A 68 -19.30 -2.62 3.31
N CYS A 69 -19.10 -1.99 2.15
CA CYS A 69 -19.92 -2.27 0.95
C CYS A 69 -19.69 -3.70 0.45
N VAL A 70 -18.43 -4.12 0.29
CA VAL A 70 -18.08 -5.46 -0.21
C VAL A 70 -18.58 -6.54 0.75
N ALA A 71 -18.42 -6.34 2.06
CA ALA A 71 -18.90 -7.29 3.06
C ALA A 71 -20.44 -7.45 3.05
N LYS A 72 -21.18 -6.39 2.71
CA LYS A 72 -22.65 -6.45 2.58
C LYS A 72 -23.11 -7.06 1.25
N ASN A 73 -22.28 -6.98 0.21
CA ASN A 73 -22.64 -7.35 -1.16
C ASN A 73 -21.70 -8.43 -1.73
N GLU A 74 -21.36 -9.46 -0.95
CA GLU A 74 -20.39 -10.49 -1.37
C GLU A 74 -20.80 -11.23 -2.66
N ARG A 75 -22.10 -11.32 -2.94
CA ARG A 75 -22.64 -11.95 -4.15
C ARG A 75 -22.60 -11.05 -5.38
N ASP A 76 -22.59 -9.74 -5.17
CA ASP A 76 -22.55 -8.75 -6.25
C ASP A 76 -21.73 -7.52 -5.80
N PRO A 77 -20.40 -7.63 -5.75
CA PRO A 77 -19.53 -6.52 -5.35
C PRO A 77 -19.52 -5.38 -6.39
N SER A 78 -20.12 -5.55 -7.57
CA SER A 78 -20.13 -4.53 -8.62
C SER A 78 -20.90 -3.27 -8.20
N VAL A 79 -21.88 -3.40 -7.29
CA VAL A 79 -22.61 -2.27 -6.70
C VAL A 79 -21.72 -1.32 -5.87
N CYS A 80 -20.51 -1.78 -5.51
CA CYS A 80 -19.55 -1.00 -4.73
C CYS A 80 -18.59 -0.17 -5.61
N ILE A 81 -18.84 -0.06 -6.91
CA ILE A 81 -17.96 0.64 -7.87
C ILE A 81 -17.69 2.09 -7.48
N ASP A 82 -18.68 2.81 -6.93
CA ASP A 82 -18.49 4.19 -6.48
C ASP A 82 -17.54 4.28 -5.29
N ALA A 83 -17.68 3.38 -4.30
CA ALA A 83 -16.77 3.32 -3.15
C ALA A 83 -15.35 2.89 -3.57
N MET A 84 -15.25 2.04 -4.59
CA MET A 84 -13.97 1.66 -5.18
C MET A 84 -13.31 2.85 -5.91
N ARG A 85 -14.08 3.66 -6.64
CA ARG A 85 -13.60 4.89 -7.29
C ARG A 85 -13.09 5.88 -6.24
N ASP A 86 -13.85 6.12 -5.18
CA ASP A 86 -13.42 7.00 -4.08
C ASP A 86 -12.08 6.53 -3.49
N LEU A 87 -11.92 5.22 -3.29
CA LEU A 87 -10.68 4.64 -2.76
C LEU A 87 -9.50 4.82 -3.73
N TYR A 88 -9.74 4.61 -5.03
CA TYR A 88 -8.75 4.83 -6.07
C TYR A 88 -8.29 6.29 -6.10
N GLU A 89 -9.22 7.24 -6.10
CA GLU A 89 -8.90 8.68 -6.10
C GLU A 89 -8.09 9.10 -4.86
N CYS A 90 -8.42 8.56 -3.69
CA CYS A 90 -7.66 8.80 -2.47
C CYS A 90 -6.23 8.25 -2.59
N THR A 91 -6.08 7.02 -3.07
CA THR A 91 -4.78 6.36 -3.26
C THR A 91 -3.89 7.15 -4.22
N GLU A 92 -4.45 7.60 -5.34
CA GLU A 92 -3.79 8.44 -6.34
C GLU A 92 -3.35 9.80 -5.77
N SER A 93 -4.19 10.42 -4.94
CA SER A 93 -3.87 11.68 -4.27
C SER A 93 -2.67 11.53 -3.32
N VAL A 94 -2.65 10.46 -2.51
CA VAL A 94 -1.54 10.14 -1.61
C VAL A 94 -0.27 9.83 -2.39
N GLY A 95 -0.36 9.06 -3.48
CA GLY A 95 0.76 8.76 -4.37
C GLY A 95 1.44 10.04 -4.87
N ARG A 96 0.66 10.96 -5.47
CA ARG A 96 1.19 12.25 -5.95
C ARG A 96 1.81 13.09 -4.83
N LEU A 97 1.21 13.09 -3.64
CA LEU A 97 1.76 13.81 -2.48
C LEU A 97 3.13 13.24 -2.07
N MET A 98 3.27 11.91 -2.06
CA MET A 98 4.52 11.23 -1.71
C MET A 98 5.60 11.48 -2.76
N GLU A 99 5.28 11.40 -4.04
CA GLU A 99 6.19 11.73 -5.13
C GLU A 99 6.69 13.18 -5.03
N LYS A 100 5.78 14.13 -4.80
CA LYS A 100 6.14 15.54 -4.59
C LYS A 100 7.03 15.73 -3.36
N THR A 101 6.76 15.01 -2.28
CA THR A 101 7.56 15.07 -1.03
C THR A 101 8.96 14.52 -1.26
N ALA A 102 9.10 13.40 -1.97
CA ALA A 102 10.38 12.83 -2.36
C ALA A 102 11.18 13.81 -3.25
N ALA A 103 10.53 14.43 -4.24
CA ALA A 103 11.16 15.43 -5.11
C ALA A 103 11.64 16.67 -4.34
N LEU A 104 10.85 17.17 -3.37
CA LEU A 104 11.27 18.28 -2.51
C LEU A 104 12.46 17.91 -1.62
N LYS A 105 12.47 16.71 -1.04
CA LYS A 105 13.59 16.21 -0.23
C LYS A 105 14.89 16.09 -1.06
N ALA A 106 14.80 15.60 -2.30
CA ALA A 106 15.93 15.52 -3.22
C ALA A 106 16.50 16.90 -3.58
N ARG A 107 15.65 17.94 -3.64
CA ARG A 107 16.07 19.33 -3.93
C ARG A 107 16.60 20.07 -2.70
N GLY A 108 16.19 19.69 -1.49
CA GLY A 108 16.63 20.31 -0.23
C GLY A 108 17.96 19.77 0.34
N GLY A 109 18.56 18.74 -0.26
CA GLY A 109 19.80 18.11 0.20
C GLY A 109 21.11 18.79 -0.22
N SER A 110 21.07 20.03 -0.70
CA SER A 110 22.25 20.76 -1.18
C SER A 110 22.33 22.16 -0.54
N VAL A 111 22.67 22.21 0.76
CA VAL A 111 23.10 23.45 1.44
C VAL A 111 24.31 23.16 2.34
N ASP A 112 25.44 23.76 1.93
CA ASP A 112 26.63 24.18 2.68
C ASP A 112 27.56 23.15 3.36
N ALA A 113 28.66 22.82 2.67
CA ALA A 113 29.96 22.65 3.30
C ALA A 113 30.77 23.95 3.11
N PRO A 114 31.19 24.66 4.18
CA PRO A 114 32.04 25.84 4.03
C PRO A 114 33.42 25.45 3.48
N PRO A 115 34.06 26.30 2.66
CA PRO A 115 35.43 26.03 2.19
C PRO A 115 36.41 26.03 3.37
N PRO A 116 37.45 25.16 3.34
CA PRO A 116 38.47 25.15 4.38
C PRO A 116 39.25 26.48 4.38
N PRO A 117 39.71 26.96 5.55
CA PRO A 117 40.51 28.17 5.63
C PRO A 117 41.85 27.95 4.91
N ALA A 118 42.18 28.86 4.00
CA ALA A 118 43.49 28.91 3.36
C ALA A 118 44.56 29.21 4.42
N ALA A 119 45.59 28.36 4.48
CA ALA A 119 46.81 28.56 5.25
C ALA A 119 47.88 29.22 4.38
#